data_AF-A0A7X5N3W1-F1
#
_entry.id   AF-A0A7X5N3W1-F1
#
_cell.length_a   1.000
_cell.length_b   1.000
_cell.length_c   1.000
_cell.angle_alpha   90.00
_cell.angle_beta   90.00
_cell.angle_gamma   90.00
#
_symmetry.space_group_name_H-M   'P 1'
#
loop_
_entity.id
_entity.type
_entity.pdbx_description
1 polymer ?
#
loop_
_entity_poly.entity_id
_entity_poly.type
_entity_poly.pdbx_seq_one_letter_code
_entity_poly.pdbx_strand_id
1 'polypeptide(L)'
;ILVAESEGVDGRDAYYARSGALRDMVQSHILQLLCLVAMEPPASLEADRIRDEKVKVLRALRPMTAEHAAHDSVRGRYTAGTINGQPAQAYHPPEGSD
;
A
#
# COMPACT_ATOMS: atom_id res chain seq x y z
N ILE A 1 -7.14 -6.70 4.85
CA ILE A 1 -6.38 -7.06 3.62
C ILE A 1 -4.92 -7.09 4.03
N LEU A 2 -4.20 -8.19 3.79
CA LEU A 2 -2.76 -8.31 4.09
C LEU A 2 -2.02 -8.57 2.77
N VAL A 3 -0.93 -7.84 2.55
CA VAL A 3 0.03 -8.08 1.48
C VAL A 3 1.41 -8.14 2.14
N ALA A 4 2.16 -9.21 1.88
CA ALA A 4 3.48 -9.43 2.43
C ALA A 4 4.41 -9.92 1.33
N GLU A 5 5.63 -9.40 1.32
CA GLU A 5 6.69 -9.73 0.36
C GLU A 5 7.92 -10.17 1.14
N SER A 6 8.58 -11.22 0.64
CA SER A 6 9.83 -11.72 1.23
C SER A 6 11.07 -11.06 0.64
N GLU A 7 10.93 -10.36 -0.47
CA GLU A 7 12.03 -9.73 -1.18
C GLU A 7 12.25 -8.28 -0.70
N GLY A 8 13.50 -7.82 -0.85
CA GLY A 8 13.87 -6.44 -0.55
C GLY A 8 13.51 -5.49 -1.70
N VAL A 9 14.05 -4.28 -1.64
CA VAL A 9 13.83 -3.24 -2.64
C VAL A 9 14.64 -3.47 -3.94
N ASP A 10 15.62 -4.38 -3.93
CA ASP A 10 16.37 -4.96 -5.06
C ASP A 10 16.46 -4.08 -6.32
N GLY A 11 17.33 -3.07 -6.28
CA GLY A 11 17.64 -2.21 -7.42
C GLY A 11 16.61 -1.11 -7.71
N ARG A 12 15.52 -1.04 -6.94
CA ARG A 12 14.50 0.02 -7.01
C ARG A 12 14.68 1.09 -5.92
N ASP A 13 15.83 1.14 -5.26
CA ASP A 13 16.05 1.94 -4.05
C ASP A 13 15.72 3.43 -4.23
N ALA A 14 16.12 4.01 -5.37
CA ALA A 14 15.84 5.42 -5.69
C ALA A 14 14.36 5.72 -5.99
N TYR A 15 13.62 4.74 -6.51
CA TYR A 15 12.16 4.87 -6.69
C TYR A 15 11.46 4.72 -5.35
N TYR A 16 11.81 3.66 -4.61
CA TYR A 16 11.18 3.30 -3.35
C TYR A 16 11.41 4.35 -2.26
N ALA A 17 12.56 5.02 -2.25
CA ALA A 17 12.84 6.12 -1.32
C ALA A 17 11.84 7.28 -1.49
N ARG A 18 11.34 7.53 -2.71
CA ARG A 18 10.34 8.58 -2.96
C ARG A 18 8.90 8.11 -2.77
N SER A 19 8.60 6.86 -3.10
CA SER A 19 7.24 6.31 -3.04
C SER A 19 6.90 5.75 -1.65
N GLY A 20 7.76 4.88 -1.13
CA GLY A 20 7.51 4.02 0.02
C GLY A 20 6.35 3.03 -0.20
N ALA A 21 6.14 2.14 0.76
CA ALA A 21 5.07 1.15 0.73
C ALA A 21 3.66 1.76 0.54
N LEU A 22 3.43 2.97 1.07
CA LEU A 22 2.13 3.64 1.00
C LEU A 22 1.75 4.01 -0.45
N ARG A 23 2.68 4.55 -1.24
CA ARG A 23 2.38 4.91 -2.64
C ARG A 23 2.56 3.75 -3.60
N ASP A 24 3.48 2.84 -3.30
CA ASP A 24 3.74 1.66 -4.15
C ASP A 24 2.60 0.64 -4.06
N MET A 25 2.14 0.32 -2.85
CA MET A 25 1.18 -0.78 -2.61
C MET A 25 -0.19 -0.35 -2.12
N VAL A 26 -0.25 0.62 -1.19
CA VAL A 26 -1.52 0.94 -0.52
C VAL A 26 -2.43 1.75 -1.42
N GLN A 27 -1.95 2.86 -1.98
CA GLN A 27 -2.76 3.81 -2.77
C GLN A 27 -3.38 3.17 -4.02
N SER A 28 -2.70 2.20 -4.62
CA SER A 28 -3.14 1.51 -5.83
C SER A 28 -3.78 0.17 -5.48
N HIS A 29 -2.98 -0.84 -5.14
CA HIS A 29 -3.40 -2.24 -5.09
C HIS A 29 -4.37 -2.51 -3.94
N ILE A 30 -3.98 -2.16 -2.72
CA ILE A 30 -4.80 -2.44 -1.53
C ILE A 30 -6.08 -1.62 -1.57
N LEU A 31 -6.03 -0.36 -2.04
CA LEU A 31 -7.22 0.46 -2.16
C LEU A 31 -8.20 -0.10 -3.21
N GLN A 32 -7.71 -0.64 -4.32
CA GLN A 32 -8.57 -1.31 -5.31
C GLN A 32 -9.22 -2.58 -4.75
N LEU A 33 -8.48 -3.38 -3.98
CA LEU A 33 -9.02 -4.55 -3.28
C LEU A 33 -10.06 -4.14 -2.24
N LEU A 34 -9.81 -3.08 -1.48
CA LEU A 34 -10.78 -2.52 -0.53
C LEU A 34 -12.08 -2.15 -1.26
N CYS A 35 -11.99 -1.47 -2.40
CA CYS A 35 -13.17 -1.11 -3.18
C CYS A 35 -13.96 -2.34 -3.64
N LEU A 36 -13.29 -3.40 -4.07
CA LEU A 36 -13.97 -4.62 -4.51
C LEU A 36 -14.67 -5.37 -3.37
N VAL A 37 -14.10 -5.33 -2.16
CA VAL A 37 -14.66 -6.00 -0.99
C VAL A 37 -15.79 -5.20 -0.35
N ALA A 38 -15.71 -3.86 -0.41
CA ALA A 38 -16.64 -2.98 0.30
C ALA A 38 -17.76 -2.39 -0.59
N MET A 39 -17.73 -2.60 -1.90
CA MET A 39 -18.75 -2.08 -2.81
C MET A 39 -20.10 -2.79 -2.60
N GLU A 40 -21.18 -2.07 -2.81
CA GLU A 40 -22.51 -2.67 -2.94
C GLU A 40 -22.58 -3.56 -4.19
N PRO A 41 -23.51 -4.53 -4.24
CA PRO A 41 -23.74 -5.32 -5.44
C PRO A 41 -24.05 -4.42 -6.65
N PRO A 42 -23.30 -4.51 -7.75
CA PRO A 42 -23.54 -3.69 -8.92
C PRO A 42 -24.82 -4.14 -9.65
N ALA A 43 -25.48 -3.21 -10.33
CA ALA A 43 -26.70 -3.50 -11.10
C ALA A 43 -26.47 -4.54 -12.23
N SER A 44 -25.24 -4.68 -12.71
CA SER A 44 -24.79 -5.72 -13.63
C SER A 44 -23.27 -5.92 -13.51
N LEU A 45 -22.72 -6.94 -14.19
CA LEU A 45 -21.27 -7.19 -14.26
C LEU A 45 -20.56 -6.41 -15.37
N GLU A 46 -21.24 -5.42 -15.98
CA GLU A 46 -20.60 -4.51 -16.92
C GLU A 46 -19.52 -3.67 -16.22
N ALA A 47 -18.40 -3.44 -16.91
CA ALA A 47 -17.23 -2.80 -16.32
C ALA A 47 -17.53 -1.42 -15.70
N ASP A 48 -18.41 -0.64 -16.32
CA ASP A 48 -18.79 0.68 -15.83
C ASP A 48 -19.63 0.61 -14.55
N ARG A 49 -20.53 -0.38 -14.43
CA ARG A 49 -21.34 -0.57 -13.21
C ARG A 49 -20.49 -0.98 -12.03
N ILE A 50 -19.51 -1.85 -12.25
CA ILE A 50 -18.52 -2.21 -11.22
C ILE A 50 -17.69 -0.97 -10.83
N ARG A 51 -17.27 -0.15 -11.81
CA ARG A 51 -16.50 1.07 -11.54
C ARG A 51 -17.29 2.06 -10.70
N ASP A 52 -18.58 2.24 -10.99
CA ASP A 52 -19.45 3.14 -10.26
C ASP A 52 -19.55 2.76 -8.78
N GLU A 53 -19.77 1.48 -8.47
CA GLU A 53 -19.84 1.03 -7.07
C GLU A 53 -18.50 1.17 -6.34
N LYS A 54 -17.37 0.91 -7.02
CA LYS A 54 -16.03 1.18 -6.46
C LYS A 54 -15.80 2.66 -6.16
N VAL A 55 -16.26 3.57 -7.03
CA VAL A 55 -16.13 5.02 -6.80
C VAL A 55 -16.98 5.47 -5.62
N LYS A 56 -18.16 4.88 -5.39
CA LYS A 56 -18.96 5.17 -4.18
C LYS A 56 -18.20 4.82 -2.90
N VAL A 57 -17.52 3.68 -2.86
CA VAL A 57 -16.65 3.31 -1.72
C VAL A 57 -15.62 4.40 -1.47
N LEU A 58 -14.86 4.80 -2.51
CA LEU A 58 -13.83 5.83 -2.37
C LEU A 58 -14.37 7.16 -1.84
N ARG A 59 -15.56 7.58 -2.29
CA ARG A 59 -16.22 8.81 -1.83
C ARG A 59 -16.73 8.71 -0.39
N ALA A 60 -17.03 7.51 0.09
CA ALA A 60 -17.48 7.25 1.44
C ALA A 60 -16.32 7.10 2.45
N LEU A 61 -15.09 6.92 1.98
CA LEU A 61 -13.93 6.86 2.86
C LEU A 61 -13.75 8.18 3.61
N ARG A 62 -13.53 8.08 4.92
CA ARG A 62 -13.16 9.23 5.74
C ARG A 62 -11.79 9.75 5.29
N PRO A 63 -11.63 11.05 4.98
CA PRO A 63 -10.34 11.62 4.66
C PRO A 63 -9.35 11.41 5.81
N MET A 64 -8.14 10.98 5.48
CA MET A 64 -7.09 10.76 6.47
C MET A 64 -6.40 12.09 6.76
N THR A 65 -6.67 12.69 7.92
CA THR A 65 -5.97 13.90 8.40
C THR A 65 -4.59 13.52 8.94
N ALA A 66 -3.72 14.51 9.18
CA ALA A 66 -2.41 14.25 9.78
C ALA A 66 -2.52 13.61 11.17
N GLU A 67 -3.52 14.03 11.96
CA GLU A 67 -3.79 13.48 13.29
C GLU A 67 -4.25 12.01 13.22
N HIS A 68 -5.24 11.72 12.38
CA HIS A 68 -5.69 10.34 12.15
C HIS A 68 -4.57 9.47 11.57
N ALA A 69 -3.76 10.00 10.65
CA ALA A 69 -2.61 9.27 10.10
C ALA A 69 -1.60 8.89 11.19
N ALA A 70 -1.34 9.77 12.17
CA ALA A 70 -0.44 9.48 13.28
C ALA A 70 -1.00 8.43 14.25
N HIS A 71 -2.32 8.41 14.45
CA HIS A 71 -2.99 7.49 15.37
C HIS A 71 -3.33 6.13 14.74
N ASP A 72 -3.83 6.12 13.51
CA ASP A 72 -4.41 4.96 12.82
C ASP A 72 -3.41 4.23 11.90
N SER A 73 -2.15 4.67 11.84
CA SER A 73 -1.14 4.03 11.00
C SER A 73 0.18 3.82 11.73
N VAL A 74 0.88 2.75 11.33
CA VAL A 74 2.24 2.44 11.77
C VAL A 74 3.12 2.35 10.53
N ARG A 75 4.26 3.04 10.57
CA ARG A 75 5.28 2.97 9.53
C ARG A 75 6.48 2.19 10.04
N GLY A 76 6.98 1.28 9.23
CA GLY A 76 8.16 0.48 9.53
C GLY A 76 9.17 0.55 8.41
N ARG A 77 10.44 0.34 8.75
CA ARG A 77 11.54 0.12 7.82
C ARG A 77 12.26 -1.15 8.23
N TYR A 78 12.43 -2.08 7.30
CA TYR A 78 13.11 -3.33 7.62
C TYR A 78 14.60 -3.08 7.85
N THR A 79 15.17 -3.82 8.79
CA THR A 79 16.59 -3.80 9.14
C THR A 79 17.22 -5.14 8.83
N ALA A 80 18.53 -5.26 9.02
CA ALA A 80 19.23 -6.50 8.76
C ALA A 80 18.65 -7.63 9.63
N GLY A 81 18.52 -8.81 9.04
CA GLY A 81 17.82 -9.92 9.68
C GLY A 81 18.10 -11.24 8.99
N THR A 82 17.16 -12.17 9.11
CA THR A 82 17.28 -13.51 8.53
C THR A 82 15.96 -13.92 7.90
N ILE A 83 16.00 -14.35 6.64
CA ILE A 83 14.84 -14.86 5.89
C ILE A 83 15.18 -16.28 5.45
N ASN A 84 14.36 -17.27 5.84
CA ASN A 84 14.58 -18.69 5.52
C ASN A 84 16.00 -19.19 5.88
N GLY A 85 16.56 -18.70 7.00
CA GLY A 85 17.91 -19.05 7.45
C GLY A 85 19.05 -18.36 6.71
N GLN A 86 18.77 -17.50 5.73
CA GLN A 86 19.78 -16.71 5.01
C GLN A 86 19.85 -15.27 5.55
N PRO A 87 21.04 -14.67 5.67
CA PRO A 87 21.19 -13.26 6.05
C PRO A 87 20.48 -12.34 5.05
N ALA A 88 19.67 -11.41 5.55
CA ALA A 88 19.04 -10.35 4.78
C ALA A 88 19.61 -9.00 5.20
N GLN A 89 19.93 -8.15 4.22
CA GLN A 89 20.49 -6.82 4.46
C GLN A 89 19.40 -5.82 4.91
N ALA A 90 19.82 -4.79 5.64
CA ALA A 90 18.92 -3.69 5.99
C ALA A 90 18.58 -2.85 4.76
N TYR A 91 17.42 -2.18 4.77
CA TYR A 91 17.14 -1.15 3.78
C TYR A 91 18.00 0.09 4.06
N HIS A 92 18.81 0.48 3.07
CA HIS A 92 19.58 1.71 3.09
C HIS A 92 19.07 2.65 2.00
N PRO A 93 18.33 3.71 2.36
CA PRO A 93 17.88 4.69 1.37
C PRO A 93 19.09 5.41 0.76
N PRO A 94 19.06 5.78 -0.54
CA PRO A 94 20.13 6.51 -1.19
C PRO A 94 20.43 7.85 -0.49
N GLU A 95 21.68 8.31 -0.54
CA GLU A 95 22.07 9.62 0.02
C GLU A 95 21.19 10.75 -0.53
N GLY A 96 20.72 11.62 0.36
CA GLY A 96 19.86 12.75 0.02
C GLY A 96 18.37 12.42 -0.18
N SER A 97 17.93 11.23 0.21
CA SER A 97 16.50 10.92 0.33
C SER A 97 16.03 11.06 1.79
N ASP A 98 15.21 12.09 2.05
CA ASP A 98 14.50 12.32 3.31
C ASP A 98 13.08 11.73 3.27
#